data_AF-A0A7C6YLI9-F1
#
_entry.id   AF-A0A7C6YLI9-F1
#
_cell.length_a   1.000
_cell.length_b   1.000
_cell.length_c   1.000
_cell.angle_alpha   90.00
_cell.angle_beta   90.00
_cell.angle_gamma   90.00
#
_symmetry.space_group_name_H-M   'P 1'
#
loop_
_entity.id
_entity.type
_entity.pdbx_description
1 polymer ?
#
loop_
_entity_poly.entity_id
_entity_poly.type
_entity_poly.pdbx_seq_one_letter_code
_entity_poly.pdbx_strand_id
1 'polypeptide(L)'
;IVLGEADFKRLLPVMANGVKPVLAGSTIPLDWISQVAFLAIFMPYVNDYKKCRSAGFKAVFTLCIILTANVIISFAIFGQVSAFHSFPTYYLSFYISVRGFFERMEAVIVMIWISTIVIKIAIWYYAAVLSTAQLLELQDYRPIVLPLGIITAVLSITNFNNYVEMVDYIANVDLLFSLTYNFFIPIALLLIAVILNKGEKS
;
A
#
# COMPACT_ATOMS: atom_id res chain seq x y z
N ILE A 1 -12.58 -19.15 17.80
CA ILE A 1 -11.76 -20.40 17.81
C ILE A 1 -10.28 -20.07 17.54
N VAL A 2 -9.97 -19.12 16.64
CA VAL A 2 -8.60 -18.57 16.42
C VAL A 2 -7.80 -18.23 17.69
N LEU A 3 -8.43 -17.57 18.68
CA LEU A 3 -7.74 -17.20 19.94
C LEU A 3 -7.39 -18.39 20.84
N GLY A 4 -7.99 -19.57 20.62
CA GLY A 4 -7.70 -20.78 21.41
C GLY A 4 -6.42 -21.49 21.00
N GLU A 5 -5.96 -21.28 19.76
CA GLU A 5 -4.70 -21.83 19.23
C GLU A 5 -3.54 -20.82 19.25
N ALA A 6 -3.85 -19.56 19.57
CA ALA A 6 -2.88 -18.48 19.64
C ALA A 6 -2.05 -18.59 20.93
N ASP A 7 -0.76 -18.94 20.78
CA ASP A 7 0.20 -18.89 21.88
C ASP A 7 1.04 -17.62 21.79
N PHE A 8 0.68 -16.62 22.60
CA PHE A 8 1.38 -15.34 22.66
C PHE A 8 2.82 -15.45 23.18
N LYS A 9 3.21 -16.56 23.81
CA LYS A 9 4.62 -16.77 24.20
C LYS A 9 5.54 -16.88 22.98
N ARG A 10 5.00 -17.23 21.80
CA ARG A 10 5.73 -17.29 20.53
C ARG A 10 6.17 -15.93 20.01
N LEU A 11 5.65 -14.84 20.56
CA LEU A 11 6.12 -13.47 20.27
C LEU A 11 7.43 -13.13 20.99
N LEU A 12 7.81 -13.93 21.99
CA LEU A 12 9.04 -13.74 22.74
C LEU A 12 10.17 -14.60 22.15
N PRO A 13 11.43 -14.13 22.22
CA PRO A 13 11.85 -12.80 22.70
C PRO A 13 11.61 -11.69 21.66
N VAL A 14 11.03 -10.57 22.09
CA VAL A 14 10.85 -9.38 21.25
C VAL A 14 12.21 -8.72 21.02
N MET A 15 12.52 -8.41 19.76
CA MET A 15 13.80 -7.81 19.34
C MET A 15 15.05 -8.62 19.75
N ALA A 16 14.96 -9.96 19.71
CA ALA A 16 16.08 -10.85 20.04
C ALA A 16 17.37 -10.53 19.27
N ASN A 17 17.24 -10.12 18.00
CA ASN A 17 18.34 -9.77 17.10
C ASN A 17 18.60 -8.25 17.02
N GLY A 18 18.11 -7.49 18.00
CA GLY A 18 18.21 -6.04 18.06
C GLY A 18 17.23 -5.28 17.15
N VAL A 19 17.43 -3.96 17.05
CA VAL A 19 16.53 -3.04 16.33
C VAL A 19 16.77 -3.03 14.82
N LYS A 20 17.98 -3.36 14.37
CA LYS A 20 18.37 -3.37 12.96
C LYS A 20 17.42 -4.19 12.06
N PRO A 21 17.09 -5.46 12.37
CA PRO A 21 16.14 -6.22 11.55
C PRO A 21 14.70 -5.67 11.59
N VAL A 22 14.31 -4.98 12.68
CA VAL A 22 13.00 -4.33 12.77
C VAL A 22 12.90 -3.17 11.79
N LEU A 23 13.94 -2.34 11.73
CA LEU A 23 14.00 -1.23 10.77
C LEU A 23 14.09 -1.75 9.33
N ALA A 24 14.88 -2.79 9.09
CA ALA A 24 14.98 -3.42 7.77
C ALA A 24 13.63 -4.00 7.31
N GLY A 25 12.84 -4.60 8.20
CA GLY A 25 11.49 -5.10 7.87
C GLY A 25 10.44 -4.00 7.66
N SER A 26 10.69 -2.78 8.16
CA SER A 26 9.78 -1.64 8.02
C SER A 26 9.82 -0.97 6.64
N THR A 27 10.80 -1.31 5.80
CA THR A 27 10.99 -0.72 4.47
C THR A 27 9.83 -1.03 3.51
N ILE A 28 9.29 -2.25 3.55
CA ILE A 28 8.19 -2.66 2.67
C ILE A 28 6.90 -1.90 3.02
N PRO A 29 6.46 -1.83 4.30
CA PRO A 29 5.31 -1.01 4.67
C PRO A 29 5.49 0.49 4.46
N LEU A 30 6.73 1.00 4.46
CA LEU A 30 7.01 2.41 4.17
C LEU A 30 6.59 2.80 2.76
N ASP A 31 6.71 1.91 1.78
CA ASP A 31 6.19 2.17 0.44
C ASP A 31 4.67 2.41 0.46
N TRP A 32 3.90 1.79 1.37
CA TRP A 32 2.44 2.00 1.39
C TRP A 32 2.03 3.43 1.72
N ILE A 33 2.92 4.23 2.31
CA ILE A 33 2.70 5.67 2.52
C ILE A 33 2.59 6.40 1.18
N SER A 34 3.32 5.97 0.15
CA SER A 34 3.27 6.56 -1.19
C SER A 34 1.87 6.49 -1.79
N GLN A 35 1.15 5.41 -1.51
CA GLN A 35 -0.22 5.19 -1.98
C GLN A 35 -1.20 6.19 -1.36
N VAL A 36 -0.92 6.68 -0.16
CA VAL A 36 -1.71 7.74 0.49
C VAL A 36 -1.45 9.09 -0.18
N ALA A 37 -0.23 9.35 -0.64
CA ALA A 37 0.08 10.58 -1.37
C ALA A 37 -0.63 10.65 -2.73
N PHE A 38 -0.91 9.50 -3.36
CA PHE A 38 -1.76 9.45 -4.56
C PHE A 38 -3.19 9.98 -4.32
N LEU A 39 -3.69 9.98 -3.07
CA LEU A 39 -4.97 10.63 -2.75
C LEU A 39 -4.91 12.15 -2.96
N ALA A 40 -3.72 12.76 -2.99
CA ALA A 40 -3.56 14.18 -3.30
C ALA A 40 -4.05 14.54 -4.71
N ILE A 41 -3.97 13.61 -5.67
CA ILE A 41 -4.49 13.81 -7.03
C ILE A 41 -6.01 14.02 -7.02
N PHE A 42 -6.70 13.44 -6.05
CA PHE A 42 -8.15 13.57 -5.90
C PHE A 42 -8.56 14.80 -5.07
N MET A 43 -7.63 15.47 -4.38
CA MET A 43 -7.94 16.64 -3.55
C MET A 43 -8.66 17.78 -4.29
N PRO A 44 -8.34 18.11 -5.56
CA PRO A 44 -9.06 19.15 -6.30
C PRO A 44 -10.55 18.83 -6.53
N TYR A 45 -10.93 17.56 -6.43
CA TYR A 45 -12.31 17.10 -6.65
C TYR A 45 -13.10 16.98 -5.34
N VAL A 46 -12.53 17.35 -4.20
CA VAL A 46 -13.18 17.23 -2.88
C VAL A 46 -13.61 18.59 -2.35
N ASN A 47 -14.89 18.71 -1.98
CA ASN A 47 -15.50 19.96 -1.50
C ASN A 47 -14.91 20.47 -0.17
N ASP A 48 -14.50 19.58 0.74
CA ASP A 48 -13.99 19.97 2.08
C ASP A 48 -12.63 19.32 2.35
N TYR A 49 -11.58 20.09 2.09
CA TYR A 49 -10.19 19.66 2.27
C TYR A 49 -9.87 19.23 3.72
N LYS A 50 -10.39 19.95 4.72
CA LYS A 50 -10.11 19.65 6.14
C LYS A 50 -10.72 18.32 6.54
N LYS A 51 -11.95 18.05 6.11
CA LYS A 51 -12.60 16.74 6.33
C LYS A 51 -11.88 15.63 5.57
N CYS A 52 -11.51 15.86 4.32
CA CYS A 52 -10.76 14.89 3.52
C CYS A 52 -9.45 14.48 4.21
N ARG A 53 -8.68 15.46 4.68
CA ARG A 53 -7.43 15.22 5.40
C ARG A 53 -7.68 14.43 6.69
N SER A 54 -8.64 14.85 7.53
CA SER A 54 -8.94 14.15 8.78
C SER A 54 -9.42 12.71 8.55
N ALA A 55 -10.25 12.49 7.52
CA ALA A 55 -10.71 11.17 7.13
C ALA A 55 -9.56 10.28 6.64
N GLY A 56 -8.65 10.82 5.82
CA GLY A 56 -7.45 10.11 5.36
C GLY A 56 -6.55 9.65 6.51
N PHE A 57 -6.25 10.56 7.46
CA PHE A 57 -5.45 10.19 8.64
C PHE A 57 -6.13 9.12 9.50
N LYS A 58 -7.45 9.21 9.71
CA LYS A 58 -8.20 8.19 10.44
C LYS A 58 -8.15 6.83 9.72
N ALA A 59 -8.34 6.82 8.40
CA ALA A 59 -8.29 5.60 7.60
C ALA A 59 -6.92 4.92 7.71
N VAL A 60 -5.82 5.67 7.54
CA VAL A 60 -4.45 5.16 7.68
C VAL A 60 -4.21 4.61 9.08
N PHE A 61 -4.61 5.35 10.12
CA PHE A 61 -4.44 4.92 11.50
C PHE A 61 -5.20 3.62 11.80
N THR A 62 -6.45 3.53 11.36
CA THR A 62 -7.26 2.31 11.50
C THR A 62 -6.64 1.13 10.75
N LEU A 63 -6.14 1.34 9.52
CA LEU A 63 -5.44 0.30 8.75
C LEU A 63 -4.18 -0.18 9.47
N CYS A 64 -3.37 0.72 10.03
CA CYS A 64 -2.18 0.36 10.80
C CYS A 64 -2.53 -0.55 11.98
N ILE A 65 -3.60 -0.24 12.72
CA ILE A 65 -4.06 -1.09 13.84
C ILE A 65 -4.47 -2.47 13.35
N ILE A 66 -5.28 -2.54 12.29
CA ILE A 66 -5.77 -3.81 11.73
C ILE A 66 -4.62 -4.69 11.24
N LEU A 67 -3.66 -4.11 10.52
CA LEU A 67 -2.49 -4.81 10.01
C LEU A 67 -1.58 -5.30 11.12
N THR A 68 -1.34 -4.46 12.14
CA THR A 68 -0.53 -4.83 13.31
C THR A 68 -1.19 -5.99 14.06
N ALA A 69 -2.50 -5.93 14.29
CA ALA A 69 -3.24 -7.03 14.91
C ALA A 69 -3.14 -8.31 14.07
N ASN A 70 -3.20 -8.20 12.74
CA ASN A 70 -3.06 -9.35 11.85
C ASN A 70 -1.69 -10.03 11.99
N VAL A 71 -0.61 -9.24 12.04
CA VAL A 71 0.75 -9.75 12.24
C VAL A 71 0.87 -10.43 13.60
N ILE A 72 0.40 -9.79 14.68
CA ILE A 72 0.45 -10.36 16.03
C ILE A 72 -0.26 -11.72 16.09
N ILE A 73 -1.47 -11.81 15.54
CA ILE A 73 -2.25 -13.06 15.50
C ILE A 73 -1.53 -14.13 14.65
N SER A 74 -0.96 -13.73 13.51
CA SER A 74 -0.22 -14.65 12.63
C SER A 74 1.00 -15.25 13.35
N PHE A 75 1.78 -14.44 14.07
CA PHE A 75 2.90 -14.93 14.87
C PHE A 75 2.45 -15.78 16.07
N ALA A 76 1.33 -15.45 16.72
CA ALA A 76 0.81 -16.25 17.82
C ALA A 76 0.35 -17.65 17.36
N ILE A 77 -0.18 -17.79 16.14
CA ILE A 77 -0.66 -19.08 15.61
C ILE A 77 0.45 -19.86 14.89
N PHE A 78 1.25 -19.21 14.06
CA PHE A 78 2.25 -19.87 13.22
C PHE A 78 3.68 -19.83 13.77
N GLY A 79 3.96 -19.00 14.78
CA GLY A 79 5.32 -18.78 15.26
C GLY A 79 6.25 -18.27 14.14
N GLN A 80 7.50 -18.74 14.13
CA GLN A 80 8.51 -18.32 13.14
C GLN A 80 8.15 -18.71 11.70
N VAL A 81 7.27 -19.70 11.50
CA VAL A 81 6.80 -20.11 10.16
C VAL A 81 5.98 -18.99 9.50
N SER A 82 5.40 -18.08 10.28
CA SER A 82 4.69 -16.90 9.75
C SER A 82 5.56 -16.05 8.83
N ALA A 83 6.88 -16.03 9.02
CA ALA A 83 7.81 -15.25 8.20
C ALA A 83 7.96 -15.80 6.77
N PHE A 84 7.63 -17.08 6.55
CA PHE A 84 7.68 -17.73 5.24
C PHE A 84 6.34 -17.68 4.49
N HIS A 85 5.28 -17.23 5.15
CA HIS A 85 3.98 -17.03 4.50
C HIS A 85 3.91 -15.63 3.89
N SER A 86 3.94 -15.53 2.57
CA SER A 86 3.77 -14.26 1.85
C SER A 86 2.37 -13.64 2.04
N PHE A 87 1.37 -14.46 2.42
CA PHE A 87 -0.03 -14.04 2.61
C PHE A 87 -0.60 -14.59 3.94
N PRO A 88 -0.11 -14.13 5.09
CA PRO A 88 -0.44 -14.71 6.39
C PRO A 88 -1.94 -14.60 6.73
N THR A 89 -2.61 -13.54 6.29
CA THR A 89 -4.08 -13.38 6.44
C THR A 89 -4.87 -14.44 5.69
N TYR A 90 -4.39 -14.89 4.52
CA TYR A 90 -5.00 -15.99 3.77
C TYR A 90 -4.81 -17.32 4.50
N TYR A 91 -3.60 -17.59 5.03
CA TYR A 91 -3.39 -18.81 5.80
C TYR A 91 -4.19 -18.83 7.11
N LEU A 92 -4.36 -17.68 7.76
CA LEU A 92 -5.21 -17.55 8.93
C LEU A 92 -6.67 -17.95 8.66
N SER A 93 -7.18 -17.80 7.44
CA SER A 93 -8.58 -18.12 7.14
C SER A 93 -8.91 -19.60 7.19
N PHE A 94 -7.92 -20.47 6.99
CA PHE A 94 -8.10 -21.92 7.16
C PHE A 94 -8.33 -22.31 8.62
N TYR A 95 -7.85 -21.50 9.57
CA TYR A 95 -8.03 -21.71 11.01
C TYR A 95 -9.30 -21.05 11.56
N ILE A 96 -9.93 -20.18 10.75
CA ILE A 96 -11.22 -19.58 11.06
C ILE A 96 -12.31 -20.56 10.60
N SER A 97 -12.50 -21.67 11.32
CA SER A 97 -13.70 -22.49 11.14
C SER A 97 -14.80 -21.97 12.08
N VAL A 98 -15.85 -21.38 11.51
CA VAL A 98 -17.06 -21.04 12.27
C VAL A 98 -18.01 -22.23 12.16
N ARG A 99 -18.01 -23.08 13.21
CA ARG A 99 -18.90 -24.24 13.45
C ARG A 99 -19.93 -24.49 12.32
N GLY A 100 -19.51 -25.18 11.26
CA GLY A 100 -20.38 -25.76 10.23
C GLY A 100 -21.08 -24.81 9.23
N PHE A 101 -20.84 -23.48 9.26
CA PHE A 101 -21.52 -22.55 8.33
C PHE A 101 -20.57 -21.88 7.31
N PHE A 102 -19.30 -21.68 7.65
CA PHE A 102 -18.29 -21.11 6.76
C PHE A 102 -17.06 -22.02 6.68
N GLU A 103 -17.17 -23.10 5.92
CA GLU A 103 -16.06 -24.03 5.67
C GLU A 103 -15.04 -23.51 4.64
N ARG A 104 -15.39 -22.46 3.88
CA ARG A 104 -14.57 -21.86 2.82
C ARG A 104 -14.31 -20.36 2.99
N MET A 105 -13.85 -19.94 4.17
CA MET A 105 -13.54 -18.52 4.46
C MET A 105 -12.42 -17.97 3.56
N GLU A 106 -11.52 -18.83 3.08
CA GLU A 106 -10.43 -18.47 2.18
C GLU A 106 -10.93 -17.89 0.86
N ALA A 107 -12.00 -18.46 0.30
CA ALA A 107 -12.57 -17.98 -0.96
C ALA A 107 -13.13 -16.55 -0.82
N VAL A 108 -13.78 -16.25 0.31
CA VAL A 108 -14.33 -14.92 0.59
C VAL A 108 -13.23 -13.87 0.69
N ILE A 109 -12.13 -14.18 1.39
CA ILE A 109 -11.00 -13.26 1.51
C ILE A 109 -10.36 -12.99 0.15
N VAL A 110 -10.15 -14.03 -0.66
CA VAL A 110 -9.61 -13.88 -2.01
C VAL A 110 -10.52 -13.04 -2.89
N MET A 111 -11.84 -13.24 -2.83
CA MET A 111 -12.80 -12.40 -3.58
C MET A 111 -12.71 -10.92 -3.19
N ILE A 112 -12.64 -10.62 -1.88
CA ILE A 112 -12.47 -9.25 -1.39
C ILE A 112 -11.15 -8.66 -1.87
N TRP A 113 -10.06 -9.42 -1.80
CA TRP A 113 -8.74 -8.99 -2.28
C TRP A 113 -8.72 -8.69 -3.78
N ILE A 114 -9.21 -9.60 -4.61
CA ILE A 114 -9.27 -9.41 -6.07
C ILE A 114 -10.10 -8.16 -6.39
N SER A 115 -11.27 -8.01 -5.77
CA SER A 115 -12.13 -6.86 -5.97
C SER A 115 -11.43 -5.55 -5.60
N THR A 116 -10.72 -5.53 -4.48
CA THR A 116 -9.96 -4.37 -4.01
C THR A 116 -8.81 -4.03 -4.95
N ILE A 117 -8.09 -5.04 -5.46
CA ILE A 117 -6.99 -4.87 -6.40
C ILE A 117 -7.49 -4.26 -7.71
N VAL A 118 -8.62 -4.75 -8.25
CA VAL A 118 -9.21 -4.21 -9.49
C VAL A 118 -9.58 -2.74 -9.33
N ILE A 119 -10.24 -2.37 -8.22
CA ILE A 119 -10.58 -0.98 -7.91
C ILE A 119 -9.32 -0.12 -7.80
N LYS A 120 -8.29 -0.62 -7.11
CA LYS A 120 -7.02 0.08 -6.93
C LYS A 120 -6.30 0.33 -8.26
N ILE A 121 -6.22 -0.67 -9.13
CA ILE A 121 -5.62 -0.54 -10.47
C ILE A 121 -6.39 0.51 -11.28
N ALA A 122 -7.72 0.49 -11.25
CA ALA A 122 -8.53 1.47 -11.96
C ALA A 122 -8.27 2.92 -11.49
N ILE A 123 -8.17 3.13 -10.18
CA ILE A 123 -7.86 4.44 -9.58
C ILE A 123 -6.46 4.90 -10.00
N TRP A 124 -5.46 4.03 -9.92
CA TRP A 124 -4.09 4.36 -10.30
C TRP A 124 -3.92 4.63 -11.78
N TYR A 125 -4.59 3.84 -12.62
CA TYR A 125 -4.59 4.04 -14.06
C TYR A 125 -5.26 5.36 -14.45
N TYR A 126 -6.39 5.70 -13.83
CA TYR A 126 -7.04 6.99 -14.03
C TYR A 126 -6.12 8.15 -13.63
N ALA A 127 -5.46 8.04 -12.47
CA ALA A 127 -4.50 9.04 -12.01
C ALA A 127 -3.32 9.20 -12.98
N ALA A 128 -2.74 8.10 -13.46
CA ALA A 128 -1.65 8.13 -14.44
C ALA A 128 -2.08 8.83 -15.74
N VAL A 129 -3.24 8.46 -16.28
CA VAL A 129 -3.80 9.10 -17.49
C VAL A 129 -4.04 10.59 -17.27
N LEU A 130 -4.66 10.98 -16.16
CA LEU A 130 -4.92 12.39 -15.85
C LEU A 130 -3.62 13.20 -15.70
N SER A 131 -2.64 12.67 -14.97
CA SER A 131 -1.35 13.33 -14.78
C SER A 131 -0.58 13.44 -16.10
N THR A 132 -0.60 12.43 -16.97
CA THR A 132 0.01 12.51 -18.30
C THR A 132 -0.69 13.53 -19.19
N ALA A 133 -2.03 13.62 -19.16
CA ALA A 133 -2.76 14.64 -19.89
C ALA A 133 -2.37 16.06 -19.44
N GLN A 134 -2.22 16.27 -18.13
CA GLN A 134 -1.78 17.55 -17.57
C GLN A 134 -0.34 17.89 -17.96
N LEU A 135 0.57 16.91 -17.95
CA LEU A 135 1.97 17.11 -18.37
C LEU A 135 2.12 17.45 -19.85
N LEU A 136 1.22 16.92 -20.69
CA LEU A 136 1.19 17.18 -22.12
C LEU A 136 0.27 18.35 -22.51
N GLU A 137 -0.30 19.06 -21.52
CA GLU A 137 -1.24 20.17 -21.70
C GLU A 137 -2.42 19.82 -22.62
N LEU A 138 -2.89 18.56 -22.57
CA LEU A 138 -4.02 18.09 -23.36
C LEU A 138 -5.35 18.60 -22.78
N GLN A 139 -6.24 19.07 -23.64
CA GLN A 139 -7.57 19.52 -23.23
C GLN A 139 -8.48 18.38 -22.76
N ASP A 140 -8.25 17.15 -23.23
CA ASP A 140 -9.00 15.96 -22.84
C ASP A 140 -8.03 14.77 -22.65
N TYR A 141 -8.30 13.95 -21.64
CA TYR A 141 -7.51 12.77 -21.31
C TYR A 141 -7.90 11.53 -22.14
N ARG A 142 -9.09 11.52 -22.75
CA ARG A 142 -9.62 10.37 -23.52
C ARG A 142 -8.68 9.84 -24.61
N PRO A 143 -7.98 10.67 -25.41
CA PRO A 143 -7.12 10.17 -26.49
C PRO A 143 -5.95 9.31 -26.02
N ILE A 144 -5.45 9.57 -24.80
CA ILE A 144 -4.27 8.87 -24.25
C ILE A 144 -4.62 7.67 -23.38
N VAL A 145 -5.92 7.44 -23.08
CA VAL A 145 -6.38 6.27 -22.33
C VAL A 145 -5.87 5.00 -23.02
N LEU A 146 -6.29 4.75 -24.27
CA LEU A 146 -5.96 3.50 -24.96
C LEU A 146 -4.43 3.30 -25.13
N PRO A 147 -3.64 4.30 -25.59
CA PRO A 147 -2.18 4.18 -25.64
C PRO A 147 -1.54 3.82 -24.30
N LEU A 148 -1.89 4.52 -23.21
CA LEU A 148 -1.34 4.22 -21.89
C LEU A 148 -1.80 2.86 -21.36
N GLY A 149 -3.02 2.43 -21.72
CA GLY A 149 -3.53 1.10 -21.37
C GLY A 149 -2.70 -0.01 -22.00
N ILE A 150 -2.36 0.12 -23.29
CA ILE A 150 -1.49 -0.83 -24.00
C ILE A 150 -0.09 -0.85 -23.37
N ILE A 151 0.50 0.32 -23.11
CA ILE A 151 1.82 0.41 -22.47
C ILE A 151 1.82 -0.29 -21.10
N THR A 152 0.79 -0.01 -20.29
CA THR A 152 0.65 -0.62 -18.96
C THR A 152 0.51 -2.14 -19.06
N ALA A 153 -0.27 -2.64 -20.02
CA ALA A 153 -0.44 -4.07 -20.24
C ALA A 153 0.88 -4.75 -20.66
N VAL A 154 1.62 -4.16 -21.59
CA VAL A 154 2.93 -4.68 -22.02
C VAL A 154 3.91 -4.70 -20.83
N LEU A 155 4.02 -3.59 -20.11
CA LEU A 155 4.90 -3.50 -18.93
C LEU A 155 4.53 -4.50 -17.85
N SER A 156 3.24 -4.79 -17.65
CA SER A 156 2.80 -5.79 -16.67
C SER A 156 3.30 -7.21 -16.97
N ILE A 157 3.55 -7.52 -18.25
CA ILE A 157 4.05 -8.82 -18.70
C ILE A 157 5.58 -8.85 -18.70
N THR A 158 6.22 -7.72 -19.01
CA THR A 158 7.69 -7.68 -19.21
C THR A 158 8.50 -7.27 -18.00
N ASN A 159 7.91 -6.60 -16.99
CA ASN A 159 8.69 -6.02 -15.89
C ASN A 159 9.32 -7.06 -14.95
N PHE A 160 8.63 -8.16 -14.67
CA PHE A 160 9.09 -9.15 -13.69
C PHE A 160 8.82 -10.56 -14.21
N ASN A 161 9.83 -11.44 -14.13
CA ASN A 161 9.69 -12.83 -14.57
C ASN A 161 9.00 -13.70 -13.52
N ASN A 162 9.07 -13.29 -12.24
CA ASN A 162 8.45 -14.01 -11.14
C ASN A 162 8.18 -13.08 -9.94
N TYR A 163 7.41 -13.61 -9.00
CA TYR A 163 7.02 -12.89 -7.79
C TYR A 163 8.20 -12.50 -6.89
N VAL A 164 9.26 -13.32 -6.83
CA VAL A 164 10.43 -13.04 -5.98
C VAL A 164 11.18 -11.80 -6.49
N GLU A 165 11.36 -11.70 -7.81
CA GLU A 165 11.96 -10.54 -8.47
C GLU A 165 11.14 -9.26 -8.21
N MET A 166 9.82 -9.36 -8.28
CA MET A 166 8.93 -8.24 -7.96
C MET A 166 9.07 -7.78 -6.50
N VAL A 167 9.11 -8.71 -5.54
CA VAL A 167 9.26 -8.36 -4.11
C VAL A 167 10.62 -7.72 -3.84
N ASP A 168 11.69 -8.22 -4.46
CA ASP A 168 13.03 -7.63 -4.33
C ASP A 168 13.11 -6.21 -4.91
N TYR A 169 12.46 -6.00 -6.07
CA TYR A 169 12.33 -4.66 -6.65
C TYR A 169 11.60 -3.70 -5.73
N ILE A 170 10.47 -4.12 -5.14
CA ILE A 170 9.70 -3.28 -4.21
C ILE A 170 10.54 -2.90 -2.98
N ALA A 171 11.28 -3.86 -2.43
CA ALA A 171 12.05 -3.66 -1.21
C ALA A 171 13.25 -2.72 -1.40
N ASN A 172 13.92 -2.78 -2.56
CA ASN A 172 15.20 -2.10 -2.77
C ASN A 172 15.13 -0.90 -3.72
N VAL A 173 14.34 -1.00 -4.79
CA VAL A 173 14.32 -0.01 -5.87
C VAL A 173 13.12 0.91 -5.72
N ASP A 174 11.93 0.35 -5.59
CA ASP A 174 10.68 1.12 -5.54
C ASP A 174 10.67 2.07 -4.32
N LEU A 175 11.18 1.63 -3.17
CA LEU A 175 11.34 2.48 -2.00
C LEU A 175 12.12 3.77 -2.29
N LEU A 176 13.21 3.70 -3.06
CA LEU A 176 14.03 4.87 -3.40
C LEU A 176 13.26 5.83 -4.34
N PHE A 177 12.54 5.27 -5.31
CA PHE A 177 11.65 6.05 -6.17
C PHE A 177 10.54 6.71 -5.35
N SER A 178 9.86 5.94 -4.49
CA SER A 178 8.84 6.39 -3.55
C SER A 178 9.30 7.53 -2.67
N LEU A 179 10.49 7.46 -2.07
CA LEU A 179 11.02 8.57 -1.30
C LEU A 179 11.27 9.81 -2.16
N THR A 180 11.72 9.63 -3.40
CA THR A 180 12.02 10.73 -4.32
C THR A 180 10.76 11.55 -4.63
N TYR A 181 9.67 10.91 -5.07
CA TYR A 181 8.47 11.68 -5.41
C TYR A 181 7.63 12.11 -4.20
N ASN A 182 7.65 11.38 -3.08
CA ASN A 182 6.88 11.76 -1.88
C ASN A 182 7.57 12.79 -0.99
N PHE A 183 8.90 12.76 -0.90
CA PHE A 183 9.64 13.63 0.01
C PHE A 183 10.53 14.63 -0.73
N PHE A 184 11.40 14.17 -1.63
CA PHE A 184 12.37 15.07 -2.26
C PHE A 184 11.70 16.12 -3.15
N ILE A 185 10.74 15.74 -4.00
CA ILE A 185 10.03 16.69 -4.87
C ILE A 185 9.25 17.74 -4.06
N PRO A 186 8.40 17.38 -3.08
CA PRO A 186 7.68 18.36 -2.28
C PRO A 186 8.60 19.26 -1.44
N ILE A 187 9.68 18.72 -0.87
CA ILE A 187 10.65 19.51 -0.09
C ILE A 187 11.38 20.51 -1.01
N ALA A 188 11.82 20.08 -2.19
CA ALA A 188 12.45 20.97 -3.16
C ALA A 188 11.50 22.10 -3.59
N LEU A 189 10.24 21.77 -3.89
CA LEU A 189 9.19 22.75 -4.18
C LEU A 189 8.95 23.72 -3.03
N LEU A 190 8.91 23.23 -1.79
CA LEU A 190 8.72 24.05 -0.60
C LEU A 190 9.91 24.99 -0.38
N LEU A 191 11.14 24.50 -0.53
CA LEU A 191 12.35 25.32 -0.45
C LEU A 191 12.34 26.43 -1.51
N ILE A 192 12.00 26.10 -2.76
CA ILE A 192 11.86 27.08 -3.85
C ILE A 192 10.77 28.10 -3.51
N ALA A 193 9.61 27.67 -2.99
CA ALA A 193 8.52 28.57 -2.63
C ALA A 193 8.91 29.54 -1.50
N VAL A 194 9.66 29.06 -0.50
CA VAL A 194 10.20 29.88 0.61
C VAL A 194 11.24 30.87 0.10
N ILE A 195 12.17 30.42 -0.75
CA ILE A 195 13.22 31.28 -1.34
C ILE A 195 12.61 32.36 -2.25
N LEU A 196 11.55 32.01 -2.99
CA LEU A 196 10.84 32.94 -3.89
C LEU A 196 9.81 33.83 -3.17
N ASN A 197 9.71 33.77 -1.83
CA ASN A 197 8.79 34.57 -1.01
C ASN A 197 7.32 34.54 -1.48
N LYS A 198 6.88 33.45 -2.12
CA LYS A 198 5.48 33.26 -2.54
C LYS A 198 4.54 32.91 -1.38
N GLY A 199 5.02 32.99 -0.13
CA GLY A 199 4.27 32.74 1.10
C GLY A 199 3.66 34.00 1.76
N GLU A 200 3.97 35.21 1.30
CA GLU A 200 3.27 36.44 1.72
C GLU A 200 2.43 37.00 0.57
N LYS A 201 1.24 36.41 0.37
CA LYS A 201 -0.02 37.03 -0.14
C LYS A 201 -0.93 35.96 -0.75
N SER A 202 -1.78 35.35 0.09
CA SER A 202 -3.25 35.26 -0.07
C SER A 202 -3.83 34.25 0.93
#